data_AF-A0AAU5ADL2-F1
#
_entry.id   AF-A0AAU5ADL2-F1
#
_cell.length_a   1.000
_cell.length_b   1.000
_cell.length_c   1.000
_cell.angle_alpha   90.00
_cell.angle_beta   90.00
_cell.angle_gamma   90.00
#
_symmetry.space_group_name_H-M   'P 1'
#
loop_
_entity.id
_entity.type
_entity.pdbx_description
1 polymer ?
#
loop_
_entity_poly.entity_id
_entity_poly.type
_entity_poly.pdbx_seq_one_letter_code
_entity_poly.pdbx_strand_id
1 'polypeptide(L)'
;MTRYIRHAAAFCALLLIALLVNATRIQLVQARSYDENPANRRHTIARYGQPRGDILVGGRPVTGSKDSGEQFRYERTYRNGPLYAPVTGFASQVYGTNLLEGAEDDVLAGTDPLLSPLPLWNDLTRARNPGGHVVTTLDPAAQQAAYAGLGDRRGAVAALEPSTGRILALVSTPSYNPEELSGTDSAVARAWTRLNQAANKPMLNRAVRQTYPPGSTFKVVTAAAALDAGVVEDVDEPTKSPDPYRLPGSSVRLTNEVEGCRDASLRYAFTWSCNTVFARLGVDVGVAGMRAGAAGFGFNDRQLRIPFRVSPSTFDTRVDQAQLALSSIGQYNTRATPLQMAMVAGAVANNGSVRAPHLVERTTTDDGDTVSATGQRTLRQAMNPATAVQLRELMTDVVERGTGKNAAIPGATVGGKSGTAQHGIHNSGTPYAWFISWAKADDAMEPAVAVAVVVEDAEADRGDISGGGDAAPIARAVMEAALAD
;
A
#
# COMPACT_ATOMS: atom_id res chain seq x y z
N MET A 1 51.36 10.26 -65.46
CA MET A 1 51.20 9.63 -64.12
C MET A 1 49.99 10.13 -63.32
N THR A 2 49.40 11.30 -63.61
CA THR A 2 48.39 11.95 -62.76
C THR A 2 46.94 11.48 -62.94
N ARG A 3 46.55 10.99 -64.12
CA ARG A 3 45.15 10.57 -64.38
C ARG A 3 44.77 9.31 -63.60
N TYR A 4 45.59 8.27 -63.64
CA TYR A 4 45.34 7.01 -62.94
C TYR A 4 45.31 7.18 -61.41
N ILE A 5 46.19 8.03 -60.86
CA ILE A 5 46.19 8.37 -59.43
C ILE A 5 44.89 9.07 -59.02
N ARG A 6 44.39 10.02 -59.82
CA ARG A 6 43.10 10.68 -59.55
C ARG A 6 41.90 9.73 -59.62
N HIS A 7 41.90 8.77 -60.54
CA HIS A 7 40.85 7.75 -60.61
C HIS A 7 40.90 6.79 -59.41
N ALA A 8 42.10 6.37 -59.01
CA ALA A 8 42.29 5.56 -57.81
C ALA A 8 41.83 6.30 -56.55
N ALA A 9 42.20 7.58 -56.40
CA ALA A 9 41.76 8.41 -55.28
C ALA A 9 40.24 8.61 -55.26
N ALA A 10 39.61 8.88 -56.41
CA ALA A 10 38.16 9.00 -56.52
C ALA A 10 37.44 7.68 -56.20
N PHE A 11 37.99 6.55 -56.64
CA PHE A 11 37.46 5.23 -56.32
C PHE A 11 37.58 4.93 -54.82
N CYS A 12 38.73 5.19 -54.20
CA CYS A 12 38.90 5.04 -52.75
C CYS A 12 37.95 5.95 -51.95
N ALA A 13 37.76 7.21 -52.38
CA ALA A 13 36.81 8.12 -51.75
C ALA A 13 35.36 7.60 -51.86
N LEU A 14 34.99 7.06 -53.02
CA LEU A 14 33.66 6.46 -53.23
C LEU A 14 33.44 5.24 -52.32
N LEU A 15 34.46 4.37 -52.18
CA LEU A 15 34.41 3.25 -51.22
C LEU A 15 34.30 3.73 -49.78
N LEU A 16 34.99 4.80 -49.41
CA LEU A 16 34.92 5.37 -48.05
C LEU A 16 33.55 5.97 -47.76
N ILE A 17 32.95 6.67 -48.73
CA ILE A 17 31.58 7.18 -48.64
C ILE A 17 30.60 6.01 -48.51
N ALA A 18 30.73 4.96 -49.33
CA ALA A 18 29.88 3.77 -49.26
C ALA A 18 29.98 3.08 -47.89
N LEU A 19 31.20 2.99 -47.31
CA LEU A 19 31.43 2.47 -45.97
C LEU A 19 30.73 3.34 -44.90
N LEU A 20 30.87 4.67 -44.99
CA LEU A 20 30.23 5.60 -44.05
C LEU A 20 28.70 5.52 -44.13
N VAL A 21 28.13 5.50 -45.34
CA VAL A 21 26.68 5.33 -45.54
C VAL A 21 26.20 4.01 -44.93
N ASN A 22 26.95 2.92 -45.12
CA ASN A 22 26.63 1.63 -44.52
C ASN A 22 26.74 1.66 -42.98
N ALA A 23 27.76 2.33 -42.43
CA ALA A 23 27.92 2.52 -40.99
C ALA A 23 26.76 3.33 -40.40
N THR A 24 26.35 4.44 -41.05
CA THR A 24 25.19 5.25 -40.64
C THR A 24 23.90 4.44 -40.71
N ARG A 25 23.71 3.62 -41.74
CA ARG A 25 22.56 2.70 -41.84
C ARG A 25 22.52 1.75 -40.63
N ILE A 26 23.64 1.14 -40.27
CA ILE A 26 23.70 0.20 -39.14
C ILE A 26 23.51 0.93 -37.81
N GLN A 27 24.22 2.05 -37.58
CA GLN A 27 24.28 2.72 -36.29
C GLN A 27 23.11 3.66 -35.98
N LEU A 28 22.42 4.19 -36.99
CA LEU A 28 21.29 5.11 -36.77
C LEU A 28 19.95 4.51 -37.20
N VAL A 29 19.89 3.88 -38.38
CA VAL A 29 18.63 3.38 -38.94
C VAL A 29 18.27 2.01 -38.37
N GLN A 30 19.24 1.10 -38.29
CA GLN A 30 19.02 -0.28 -37.87
C GLN A 30 19.36 -0.55 -36.40
N ALA A 31 20.02 0.38 -35.69
CA ALA A 31 20.45 0.19 -34.31
C ALA A 31 19.30 -0.26 -33.41
N ARG A 32 18.18 0.46 -33.44
CA ARG A 32 16.97 0.11 -32.69
C ARG A 32 16.48 -1.31 -32.98
N SER A 33 16.47 -1.73 -34.25
CA SER A 33 16.03 -3.08 -34.64
C SER A 33 16.97 -4.19 -34.16
N TYR A 34 18.27 -3.89 -34.02
CA TYR A 34 19.25 -4.83 -33.46
C TYR A 34 19.21 -4.86 -31.93
N ASP A 35 18.95 -3.71 -31.30
CA ASP A 35 18.84 -3.58 -29.84
C ASP A 35 17.55 -4.23 -29.30
N GLU A 36 16.42 -4.05 -30.00
CA GLU A 36 15.12 -4.65 -29.64
C GLU A 36 15.00 -6.13 -30.07
N ASN A 37 15.99 -6.70 -30.77
CA ASN A 37 15.94 -8.09 -31.21
C ASN A 37 15.98 -9.04 -30.00
N PRO A 38 15.03 -9.98 -29.84
CA PRO A 38 15.02 -10.94 -28.72
C PRO A 38 16.27 -11.81 -28.60
N ALA A 39 17.02 -12.01 -29.70
CA ALA A 39 18.29 -12.73 -29.68
C ALA A 39 19.46 -11.90 -29.10
N ASN A 40 19.31 -10.56 -28.98
CA ASN A 40 20.34 -9.68 -28.47
C ASN A 40 20.38 -9.70 -26.93
N ARG A 41 21.08 -10.69 -26.39
CA ARG A 41 21.23 -10.87 -24.93
C ARG A 41 22.23 -9.88 -24.29
N ARG A 42 22.90 -9.01 -25.05
CA ARG A 42 23.97 -8.14 -24.52
C ARG A 42 23.48 -7.20 -23.42
N HIS A 43 22.29 -6.63 -23.58
CA HIS A 43 21.70 -5.75 -22.56
C HIS A 43 21.40 -6.50 -21.26
N THR A 44 20.87 -7.72 -21.37
CA THR A 44 20.58 -8.59 -20.23
C THR A 44 21.83 -9.10 -19.54
N ILE A 45 22.84 -9.55 -20.30
CA ILE A 45 24.14 -9.96 -19.77
C ILE A 45 24.79 -8.78 -19.02
N ALA A 46 24.77 -7.58 -19.60
CA ALA A 46 25.32 -6.40 -18.95
C ALA A 46 24.51 -5.99 -17.70
N ARG A 47 23.18 -6.15 -17.70
CA ARG A 47 22.31 -5.90 -16.54
C ARG A 47 22.67 -6.78 -15.34
N TYR A 48 22.93 -8.06 -15.58
CA TYR A 48 23.31 -9.00 -14.52
C TYR A 48 24.83 -9.16 -14.38
N GLY A 49 25.62 -8.33 -15.07
CA GLY A 49 27.08 -8.34 -15.02
C GLY A 49 27.67 -7.52 -13.88
N GLN A 50 26.84 -6.73 -13.20
CA GLN A 50 27.20 -5.93 -12.02
C GLN A 50 26.18 -6.18 -10.89
N PRO A 51 26.59 -6.02 -9.61
CA PRO A 51 25.65 -6.12 -8.51
C PRO A 51 24.60 -5.02 -8.63
N ARG A 52 23.36 -5.39 -8.29
CA ARG A 52 22.25 -4.46 -8.19
C ARG A 52 22.34 -3.74 -6.84
N GLY A 53 22.04 -2.45 -6.82
CA GLY A 53 21.99 -1.67 -5.59
C GLY A 53 20.92 -2.19 -4.64
N ASP A 54 21.01 -1.81 -3.37
CA ASP A 54 20.19 -2.40 -2.31
C ASP A 54 18.96 -1.58 -1.92
N ILE A 55 17.92 -2.28 -1.46
CA ILE A 55 16.77 -1.71 -0.77
C ILE A 55 17.06 -1.75 0.73
N LEU A 56 16.95 -0.61 1.40
CA LEU A 56 17.32 -0.42 2.80
C LEU A 56 16.08 -0.20 3.67
N VAL A 57 16.05 -0.86 4.83
CA VAL A 57 15.03 -0.72 5.88
C VAL A 57 15.76 -0.41 7.19
N GLY A 58 15.41 0.69 7.86
CA GLY A 58 16.15 1.18 9.03
C GLY A 58 17.66 1.36 8.78
N GLY A 59 18.03 1.81 7.57
CA GLY A 59 19.43 1.99 7.15
C GLY A 59 20.20 0.70 6.87
N ARG A 60 19.56 -0.48 6.91
CA ARG A 60 20.21 -1.77 6.66
C ARG A 60 19.70 -2.40 5.37
N PRO A 61 20.57 -3.00 4.53
CA PRO A 61 20.14 -3.68 3.32
C PRO A 61 19.31 -4.92 3.66
N VAL A 62 18.12 -5.03 3.04
CA VAL A 62 17.27 -6.23 3.08
C VAL A 62 17.31 -7.02 1.78
N THR A 63 17.96 -6.46 0.77
CA THR A 63 18.34 -7.14 -0.48
C THR A 63 19.86 -7.16 -0.61
N GLY A 64 20.36 -7.98 -1.51
CA GLY A 64 21.77 -8.03 -1.88
C GLY A 64 21.95 -8.61 -3.28
N SER A 65 23.20 -8.86 -3.66
CA SER A 65 23.54 -9.56 -4.89
C SER A 65 24.63 -10.61 -4.61
N LYS A 66 24.49 -11.81 -5.16
CA LYS A 66 25.45 -12.92 -5.04
C LYS A 66 26.04 -13.24 -6.42
N ASP A 67 27.36 -13.39 -6.49
CA ASP A 67 28.04 -13.86 -7.69
C ASP A 67 27.81 -15.37 -7.86
N SER A 68 27.11 -15.75 -8.93
CA SER A 68 26.84 -17.15 -9.30
C SER A 68 27.94 -17.75 -10.17
N GLY A 69 28.85 -16.94 -10.73
CA GLY A 69 29.84 -17.37 -11.72
C GLY A 69 29.25 -17.70 -13.11
N GLU A 70 27.94 -17.55 -13.29
CA GLU A 70 27.24 -17.84 -14.54
C GLU A 70 27.28 -16.65 -15.52
N GLN A 71 26.75 -16.86 -16.74
CA GLN A 71 26.65 -15.79 -17.75
C GLN A 71 25.86 -14.57 -17.25
N PHE A 72 24.81 -14.80 -16.45
CA PHE A 72 24.16 -13.76 -15.67
C PHE A 72 24.75 -13.79 -14.26
N ARG A 73 25.85 -13.08 -14.11
CA ARG A 73 26.79 -13.21 -12.99
C ARG A 73 26.17 -12.95 -11.62
N TYR A 74 25.30 -11.97 -11.49
CA TYR A 74 24.73 -11.59 -10.19
C TYR A 74 23.27 -12.00 -10.05
N GLU A 75 23.00 -12.80 -9.03
CA GLU A 75 21.67 -13.21 -8.57
C GLU A 75 21.24 -12.36 -7.37
N ARG A 76 19.96 -11.99 -7.30
CA ARG A 76 19.43 -11.17 -6.20
C ARG A 76 19.26 -12.01 -4.93
N THR A 77 19.67 -11.50 -3.77
CA THR A 77 19.45 -12.14 -2.46
C THR A 77 18.51 -11.33 -1.58
N TYR A 78 17.82 -11.98 -0.63
CA TYR A 78 16.83 -11.33 0.22
C TYR A 78 16.97 -11.76 1.68
N ARG A 79 17.32 -10.81 2.54
CA ARG A 79 17.34 -11.03 3.98
C ARG A 79 15.93 -10.97 4.54
N ASN A 80 15.52 -12.02 5.23
CA ASN A 80 14.14 -12.17 5.73
C ASN A 80 13.11 -12.01 4.59
N GLY A 81 13.35 -12.62 3.43
CA GLY A 81 12.54 -12.46 2.21
C GLY A 81 11.03 -12.36 2.44
N PRO A 82 10.39 -13.35 3.10
CA PRO A 82 8.94 -13.29 3.38
C PRO A 82 8.45 -12.06 4.14
N LEU A 83 9.26 -11.50 5.05
CA LEU A 83 8.92 -10.30 5.83
C LEU A 83 8.78 -9.06 4.94
N TYR A 84 9.63 -8.95 3.91
CA TYR A 84 9.75 -7.75 3.07
C TYR A 84 9.25 -7.94 1.64
N ALA A 85 8.91 -9.15 1.21
CA ALA A 85 8.43 -9.45 -0.14
C ALA A 85 7.24 -8.58 -0.61
N PRO A 86 6.26 -8.18 0.25
CA PRO A 86 5.20 -7.25 -0.15
C PRO A 86 5.70 -5.84 -0.49
N VAL A 87 6.93 -5.50 -0.12
CA VAL A 87 7.57 -4.20 -0.35
C VAL A 87 8.64 -4.32 -1.42
N THR A 88 9.63 -5.20 -1.23
CA THR A 88 10.71 -5.40 -2.21
C THR A 88 10.16 -5.90 -3.53
N GLY A 89 9.25 -6.88 -3.48
CA GLY A 89 8.97 -7.72 -4.63
C GLY A 89 10.12 -8.68 -4.90
N PHE A 90 10.31 -9.00 -6.17
CA PHE A 90 11.40 -9.83 -6.67
C PHE A 90 12.08 -9.18 -7.88
N ALA A 91 13.33 -9.55 -8.09
CA ALA A 91 14.12 -9.35 -9.29
C ALA A 91 14.62 -10.72 -9.78
N SER A 92 14.03 -11.19 -10.87
CA SER A 92 14.30 -12.49 -11.48
C SER A 92 15.02 -12.31 -12.82
N GLN A 93 16.02 -13.15 -13.08
CA GLN A 93 16.71 -13.20 -14.38
C GLN A 93 15.82 -13.79 -15.48
N VAL A 94 14.73 -14.48 -15.11
CA VAL A 94 13.78 -15.12 -16.03
C VAL A 94 12.47 -14.34 -16.13
N TYR A 95 11.94 -13.87 -14.99
CA TYR A 95 10.59 -13.31 -14.89
C TYR A 95 10.53 -11.78 -14.72
N GLY A 96 11.67 -11.09 -14.77
CA GLY A 96 11.74 -9.64 -14.63
C GLY A 96 11.61 -9.17 -13.18
N THR A 97 11.12 -7.94 -12.98
CA THR A 97 11.03 -7.29 -11.66
C THR A 97 9.61 -6.86 -11.33
N ASN A 98 9.28 -6.70 -10.04
CA ASN A 98 8.02 -6.10 -9.59
C ASN A 98 8.18 -5.26 -8.31
N LEU A 99 7.12 -4.57 -7.89
CA LEU A 99 7.10 -3.72 -6.68
C LEU A 99 8.28 -2.75 -6.61
N LEU A 100 9.01 -2.60 -5.50
CA LEU A 100 10.16 -1.68 -5.45
C LEU A 100 11.29 -2.09 -6.39
N GLU A 101 11.56 -3.40 -6.52
CA GLU A 101 12.54 -3.91 -7.49
C GLU A 101 12.20 -3.50 -8.93
N GLY A 102 10.92 -3.31 -9.26
CA GLY A 102 10.50 -2.84 -10.59
C GLY A 102 10.27 -1.34 -10.68
N ALA A 103 9.79 -0.70 -9.62
CA ALA A 103 9.46 0.72 -9.61
C ALA A 103 10.72 1.60 -9.57
N GLU A 104 11.75 1.14 -8.88
CA GLU A 104 13.04 1.83 -8.73
C GLU A 104 14.14 1.13 -9.54
N ASP A 105 13.75 0.47 -10.65
CA ASP A 105 14.66 -0.36 -11.45
C ASP A 105 15.86 0.44 -11.97
N ASP A 106 15.63 1.67 -12.41
CA ASP A 106 16.68 2.51 -12.97
C ASP A 106 17.77 2.87 -11.95
N VAL A 107 17.35 3.19 -10.72
CA VAL A 107 18.27 3.47 -9.62
C VAL A 107 19.03 2.20 -9.25
N LEU A 108 18.31 1.11 -8.96
CA LEU A 108 18.89 -0.14 -8.50
C LEU A 108 19.82 -0.79 -9.56
N ALA A 109 19.51 -0.63 -10.86
CA ALA A 109 20.31 -1.16 -11.96
C ALA A 109 21.50 -0.27 -12.35
N GLY A 110 21.58 0.97 -11.85
CA GLY A 110 22.62 1.94 -12.23
C GLY A 110 22.38 2.60 -13.60
N THR A 111 21.14 2.59 -14.08
CA THR A 111 20.73 3.21 -15.35
C THR A 111 20.06 4.57 -15.18
N ASP A 112 19.75 4.97 -13.94
CA ASP A 112 19.24 6.32 -13.66
C ASP A 112 20.30 7.38 -14.05
N PRO A 113 19.96 8.35 -14.91
CA PRO A 113 20.87 9.41 -15.32
C PRO A 113 21.44 10.24 -14.15
N LEU A 114 20.69 10.36 -13.05
CA LEU A 114 21.09 11.12 -11.86
C LEU A 114 22.19 10.41 -11.05
N LEU A 115 22.46 9.13 -11.32
CA LEU A 115 23.59 8.41 -10.74
C LEU A 115 24.92 8.74 -11.44
N SER A 116 24.90 9.38 -12.62
CA SER A 116 26.12 9.75 -13.34
C SER A 116 26.53 11.19 -13.04
N PRO A 117 27.78 11.44 -12.61
CA PRO A 117 28.30 12.81 -12.53
C PRO A 117 28.51 13.42 -13.93
N LEU A 118 28.65 12.60 -14.98
CA LEU A 118 28.84 13.02 -16.38
C LEU A 118 28.07 12.09 -17.34
N PRO A 119 26.73 12.25 -17.46
CA PRO A 119 25.87 11.31 -18.21
C PRO A 119 26.33 11.11 -19.67
N LEU A 120 26.70 12.20 -20.34
CA LEU A 120 27.16 12.19 -21.74
C LEU A 120 28.49 11.43 -21.93
N TRP A 121 29.35 11.40 -20.90
CA TRP A 121 30.62 10.67 -20.96
C TRP A 121 30.42 9.17 -20.75
N ASN A 122 29.49 8.79 -19.87
CA ASN A 122 29.10 7.39 -19.68
C ASN A 122 28.41 6.83 -20.93
N ASP A 123 27.55 7.61 -21.59
CA ASP A 123 26.92 7.20 -22.85
C ASP A 123 27.97 7.00 -23.97
N LEU A 124 28.99 7.87 -24.03
CA LEU A 124 30.08 7.77 -25.00
C LEU A 124 31.01 6.58 -24.73
N THR A 125 31.33 6.34 -23.46
CA THR A 125 32.25 5.26 -23.03
C THR A 125 31.54 3.92 -22.81
N ARG A 126 30.20 3.92 -22.80
CA ARG A 126 29.34 2.81 -22.35
C ARG A 126 29.69 2.30 -20.94
N ALA A 127 30.30 3.15 -20.11
CA ALA A 127 30.56 2.84 -18.72
C ALA A 127 29.24 2.83 -17.94
N ARG A 128 28.99 1.77 -17.17
CA ARG A 128 27.81 1.70 -16.29
C ARG A 128 28.15 2.26 -14.92
N ASN A 129 27.22 3.01 -14.36
CA ASN A 129 27.30 3.37 -12.95
C ASN A 129 27.01 2.14 -12.09
N PRO A 130 27.60 2.07 -10.89
CA PRO A 130 27.10 1.22 -9.82
C PRO A 130 25.61 1.45 -9.58
N GLY A 131 24.91 0.40 -9.15
CA GLY A 131 23.51 0.51 -8.75
C GLY A 131 23.37 1.36 -7.49
N GLY A 132 22.47 2.34 -7.50
CA GLY A 132 22.15 3.13 -6.32
C GLY A 132 21.24 2.39 -5.33
N HIS A 133 21.11 2.94 -4.13
CA HIS A 133 20.26 2.37 -3.09
C HIS A 133 18.89 3.03 -3.01
N VAL A 134 17.90 2.27 -2.55
CA VAL A 134 16.55 2.76 -2.24
C VAL A 134 16.34 2.69 -0.73
N VAL A 135 16.25 3.83 -0.07
CA VAL A 135 15.99 3.92 1.37
C VAL A 135 14.47 4.01 1.57
N THR A 136 13.92 2.99 2.23
CA THR A 136 12.48 2.94 2.50
C THR A 136 12.11 3.73 3.75
N THR A 137 10.82 4.05 3.88
CA THR A 137 10.25 4.66 5.09
C THR A 137 9.92 3.65 6.18
N LEU A 138 10.10 2.34 5.90
CA LEU A 138 9.67 1.28 6.79
C LEU A 138 10.41 1.35 8.12
N ASP A 139 9.64 1.13 9.18
CA ASP A 139 10.16 0.86 10.49
C ASP A 139 10.37 -0.66 10.66
N PRO A 140 11.60 -1.14 10.94
CA PRO A 140 11.87 -2.56 11.06
C PRO A 140 11.08 -3.24 12.19
N ALA A 141 10.87 -2.55 13.32
CA ALA A 141 10.20 -3.11 14.49
C ALA A 141 8.69 -3.23 14.23
N ALA A 142 8.06 -2.19 13.67
CA ALA A 142 6.65 -2.19 13.28
C ALA A 142 6.38 -3.21 12.17
N GLN A 143 7.26 -3.33 11.16
CA GLN A 143 7.13 -4.35 10.11
C GLN A 143 7.19 -5.77 10.71
N GLN A 144 8.14 -6.02 11.62
CA GLN A 144 8.28 -7.32 12.29
C GLN A 144 7.08 -7.63 13.19
N ALA A 145 6.60 -6.65 13.96
CA ALA A 145 5.41 -6.80 14.81
C ALA A 145 4.16 -7.12 13.98
N ALA A 146 3.98 -6.44 12.84
CA ALA A 146 2.87 -6.71 11.92
C ALA A 146 2.92 -8.13 11.34
N TYR A 147 4.11 -8.57 10.89
CA TYR A 147 4.30 -9.90 10.31
C TYR A 147 4.13 -11.02 11.33
N ALA A 148 4.75 -10.88 12.51
CA ALA A 148 4.59 -11.84 13.60
C ALA A 148 3.15 -11.88 14.12
N GLY A 149 2.49 -10.72 14.20
CA GLY A 149 1.11 -10.61 14.62
C GLY A 149 0.15 -11.35 13.69
N LEU A 150 0.33 -11.26 12.37
CA LEU A 150 -0.47 -12.05 11.43
C LEU A 150 -0.15 -13.56 11.52
N GLY A 151 1.13 -13.92 11.65
CA GLY A 151 1.56 -15.32 11.67
C GLY A 151 1.14 -16.04 10.39
N ASP A 152 0.54 -17.22 10.53
CA ASP A 152 0.05 -18.02 9.40
C ASP A 152 -1.33 -17.58 8.87
N ARG A 153 -2.01 -16.66 9.57
CA ARG A 153 -3.33 -16.19 9.17
C ARG A 153 -3.23 -15.37 7.91
N ARG A 154 -4.17 -15.58 6.99
CA ARG A 154 -4.27 -14.79 5.77
C ARG A 154 -4.74 -13.37 6.10
N GLY A 155 -4.04 -12.35 5.63
CA GLY A 155 -4.40 -10.98 5.94
C GLY A 155 -3.36 -9.95 5.48
N ALA A 156 -3.51 -8.74 5.98
CA ALA A 156 -2.58 -7.65 5.73
C ALA A 156 -2.61 -6.60 6.83
N VAL A 157 -1.48 -5.92 6.98
CA VAL A 157 -1.32 -4.74 7.82
C VAL A 157 -0.72 -3.61 6.98
N ALA A 158 -1.27 -2.42 7.13
CA ALA A 158 -0.64 -1.18 6.70
C ALA A 158 -0.54 -0.24 7.90
N ALA A 159 0.64 0.33 8.12
CA ALA A 159 0.87 1.36 9.13
C ALA A 159 1.55 2.57 8.49
N LEU A 160 1.15 3.76 8.90
CA LEU A 160 1.72 5.02 8.43
C LEU A 160 1.89 6.02 9.57
N GLU A 161 2.84 6.93 9.39
CA GLU A 161 2.98 8.11 10.24
C GLU A 161 1.95 9.17 9.78
N PRO A 162 0.99 9.57 10.64
CA PRO A 162 -0.10 10.46 10.24
C PRO A 162 0.35 11.83 9.72
N SER A 163 1.38 12.40 10.35
CA SER A 163 1.86 13.76 10.11
C SER A 163 2.62 13.91 8.78
N THR A 164 3.20 12.83 8.24
CA THR A 164 4.07 12.87 7.06
C THR A 164 3.59 11.98 5.90
N GLY A 165 2.83 10.92 6.19
CA GLY A 165 2.48 9.88 5.23
C GLY A 165 3.58 8.83 5.00
N ARG A 166 4.64 8.79 5.80
CA ARG A 166 5.63 7.70 5.75
C ARG A 166 4.95 6.37 6.02
N ILE A 167 5.16 5.37 5.17
CA ILE A 167 4.67 4.01 5.41
C ILE A 167 5.65 3.33 6.37
N LEU A 168 5.20 3.03 7.57
CA LEU A 168 6.01 2.39 8.63
C LEU A 168 5.98 0.86 8.51
N ALA A 169 4.83 0.29 8.12
CA ALA A 169 4.71 -1.14 7.86
C ALA A 169 3.77 -1.41 6.69
N LEU A 170 4.12 -2.40 5.86
CA LEU A 170 3.30 -2.89 4.76
C LEU A 170 3.47 -4.40 4.63
N VAL A 171 2.58 -5.14 5.27
CA VAL A 171 2.67 -6.60 5.42
C VAL A 171 1.48 -7.28 4.75
N SER A 172 1.73 -8.45 4.16
CA SER A 172 0.74 -9.33 3.57
C SER A 172 1.09 -10.77 3.86
N THR A 173 0.13 -11.55 4.35
CA THR A 173 0.27 -12.98 4.65
C THR A 173 -0.82 -13.80 3.94
N PRO A 174 -0.52 -15.05 3.53
CA PRO A 174 0.82 -15.64 3.48
C PRO A 174 1.72 -14.89 2.48
N SER A 175 3.02 -14.88 2.77
CA SER A 175 4.06 -14.27 1.93
C SER A 175 4.89 -15.37 1.23
N TYR A 176 5.96 -15.00 0.55
CA TYR A 176 6.87 -15.92 -0.15
C TYR A 176 8.32 -15.47 0.00
N ASN A 177 9.27 -16.37 -0.24
CA ASN A 177 10.67 -16.01 -0.33
C ASN A 177 11.00 -15.57 -1.79
N PRO A 178 11.31 -14.29 -2.05
CA PRO A 178 11.63 -13.82 -3.39
C PRO A 178 12.92 -14.41 -3.97
N GLU A 179 13.83 -14.89 -3.11
CA GLU A 179 15.10 -15.49 -3.53
C GLU A 179 14.90 -16.76 -4.36
N GLU A 180 13.77 -17.46 -4.17
CA GLU A 180 13.42 -18.64 -4.99
C GLU A 180 13.17 -18.31 -6.46
N LEU A 181 13.01 -17.02 -6.79
CA LEU A 181 12.82 -16.51 -8.15
C LEU A 181 14.12 -15.91 -8.73
N SER A 182 15.21 -15.92 -7.96
CA SER A 182 16.54 -15.49 -8.40
C SER A 182 17.25 -16.62 -9.15
N GLY A 183 18.04 -16.28 -10.18
CA GLY A 183 18.74 -17.27 -11.00
C GLY A 183 18.01 -17.61 -12.32
N THR A 184 18.58 -18.57 -13.05
CA THR A 184 18.05 -19.05 -14.35
C THR A 184 17.76 -20.55 -14.41
N ASP A 185 17.94 -21.28 -13.31
CA ASP A 185 17.84 -22.73 -13.33
C ASP A 185 16.38 -23.25 -13.38
N SER A 186 16.24 -24.57 -13.47
CA SER A 186 14.92 -25.21 -13.48
C SER A 186 14.16 -25.08 -12.16
N ALA A 187 14.82 -24.80 -11.04
CA ALA A 187 14.18 -24.59 -9.74
C ALA A 187 13.40 -23.27 -9.73
N VAL A 188 13.94 -22.22 -10.37
CA VAL A 188 13.25 -20.93 -10.56
C VAL A 188 11.92 -21.11 -11.28
N ALA A 189 11.88 -21.91 -12.36
CA ALA A 189 10.65 -22.19 -13.08
C ALA A 189 9.62 -22.99 -12.25
N ARG A 190 10.08 -23.93 -11.42
CA ARG A 190 9.22 -24.67 -10.48
C ARG A 190 8.67 -23.75 -9.39
N ALA A 191 9.51 -22.89 -8.81
CA ALA A 191 9.10 -21.92 -7.80
C ALA A 191 8.05 -20.94 -8.36
N TRP A 192 8.30 -20.39 -9.55
CA TRP A 192 7.34 -19.53 -10.24
C TRP A 192 5.98 -20.20 -10.45
N THR A 193 5.98 -21.44 -10.95
CA THR A 193 4.75 -22.21 -11.17
C THR A 193 4.02 -22.44 -9.85
N ARG A 194 4.72 -22.90 -8.81
CA ARG A 194 4.15 -23.13 -7.48
C ARG A 194 3.54 -21.85 -6.89
N LEU A 195 4.26 -20.74 -6.91
CA LEU A 195 3.80 -19.48 -6.30
C LEU A 195 2.61 -18.86 -7.04
N ASN A 196 2.57 -18.95 -8.37
CA ASN A 196 1.45 -18.43 -9.17
C ASN A 196 0.20 -19.31 -9.09
N GLN A 197 0.36 -20.63 -8.96
CA GLN A 197 -0.76 -21.58 -8.88
C GLN A 197 -1.24 -21.83 -7.45
N ALA A 198 -0.53 -21.34 -6.43
CA ALA A 198 -0.90 -21.52 -5.03
C ALA A 198 -2.26 -20.88 -4.72
N ALA A 199 -3.18 -21.67 -4.18
CA ALA A 199 -4.55 -21.24 -3.86
C ALA A 199 -4.59 -20.08 -2.85
N ASN A 200 -3.62 -20.03 -1.94
CA ASN A 200 -3.48 -18.98 -0.93
C ASN A 200 -2.79 -17.70 -1.45
N LYS A 201 -2.40 -17.64 -2.74
CA LYS A 201 -1.87 -16.45 -3.44
C LYS A 201 -0.79 -15.70 -2.64
N PRO A 202 0.38 -16.31 -2.39
CA PRO A 202 1.41 -15.72 -1.54
C PRO A 202 2.09 -14.50 -2.17
N MET A 203 2.08 -14.38 -3.51
CA MET A 203 2.62 -13.22 -4.23
C MET A 203 1.66 -12.02 -4.30
N LEU A 204 0.41 -12.17 -3.82
CA LEU A 204 -0.55 -11.07 -3.79
C LEU A 204 -0.23 -10.15 -2.60
N ASN A 205 0.18 -8.91 -2.87
CA ASN A 205 0.24 -7.88 -1.82
C ASN A 205 -1.17 -7.42 -1.45
N ARG A 206 -1.75 -8.03 -0.41
CA ARG A 206 -3.10 -7.75 0.09
C ARG A 206 -3.26 -6.33 0.63
N ALA A 207 -2.21 -5.74 1.19
CA ALA A 207 -2.26 -4.40 1.77
C ALA A 207 -2.60 -3.30 0.74
N VAL A 208 -2.28 -3.54 -0.53
CA VAL A 208 -2.46 -2.53 -1.61
C VAL A 208 -3.19 -3.03 -2.84
N ARG A 209 -3.28 -4.35 -3.07
CA ARG A 209 -3.91 -4.91 -4.27
C ARG A 209 -5.28 -5.52 -4.02
N GLN A 210 -5.53 -6.03 -2.82
CA GLN A 210 -6.80 -6.65 -2.47
C GLN A 210 -7.73 -5.63 -1.81
N THR A 211 -8.99 -5.63 -2.22
CA THR A 211 -10.03 -4.78 -1.64
C THR A 211 -11.07 -5.61 -0.91
N TYR A 212 -11.40 -5.22 0.31
CA TYR A 212 -12.37 -5.91 1.17
C TYR A 212 -13.50 -4.96 1.55
N PRO A 213 -14.71 -5.45 1.85
CA PRO A 213 -15.69 -4.63 2.54
C PRO A 213 -15.10 -4.16 3.88
N PRO A 214 -15.00 -2.85 4.14
CA PRO A 214 -14.44 -2.32 5.40
C PRO A 214 -15.37 -2.53 6.61
N GLY A 215 -16.66 -2.78 6.38
CA GLY A 215 -17.66 -2.92 7.43
C GLY A 215 -17.65 -1.71 8.38
N SER A 216 -17.80 -1.97 9.68
CA SER A 216 -17.92 -0.91 10.69
C SER A 216 -16.71 0.04 10.79
N THR A 217 -15.55 -0.28 10.21
CA THR A 217 -14.44 0.69 10.14
C THR A 217 -14.77 1.88 9.22
N PHE A 218 -15.65 1.70 8.23
CA PHE A 218 -16.12 2.78 7.37
C PHE A 218 -17.03 3.79 8.08
N LYS A 219 -17.58 3.44 9.25
CA LYS A 219 -18.37 4.36 10.08
C LYS A 219 -17.58 5.61 10.49
N VAL A 220 -16.25 5.56 10.48
CA VAL A 220 -15.38 6.74 10.62
C VAL A 220 -15.64 7.76 9.51
N VAL A 221 -15.71 7.30 8.26
CA VAL A 221 -16.02 8.15 7.09
C VAL A 221 -17.44 8.71 7.19
N THR A 222 -18.39 7.88 7.59
CA THR A 222 -19.80 8.28 7.76
C THR A 222 -19.98 9.30 8.89
N ALA A 223 -19.34 9.10 10.04
CA ALA A 223 -19.36 10.09 11.13
C ALA A 223 -18.71 11.41 10.70
N ALA A 224 -17.56 11.36 10.01
CA ALA A 224 -16.91 12.56 9.50
C ALA A 224 -17.85 13.36 8.58
N ALA A 225 -18.50 12.68 7.64
CA ALA A 225 -19.44 13.30 6.71
C ALA A 225 -20.69 13.86 7.42
N ALA A 226 -21.20 13.16 8.45
CA ALA A 226 -22.38 13.61 9.21
C ALA A 226 -22.09 14.85 10.07
N LEU A 227 -20.92 14.88 10.73
CA LEU A 227 -20.48 16.02 11.53
C LEU A 227 -20.20 17.24 10.64
N ASP A 228 -19.46 17.07 9.54
CA ASP A 228 -19.16 18.19 8.63
C ASP A 228 -20.39 18.73 7.89
N ALA A 229 -21.40 17.89 7.66
CA ALA A 229 -22.66 18.30 7.06
C ALA A 229 -23.64 18.95 8.06
N GLY A 230 -23.31 18.98 9.37
CA GLY A 230 -24.21 19.47 10.42
C GLY A 230 -25.44 18.58 10.63
N VAL A 231 -25.42 17.32 10.17
CA VAL A 231 -26.47 16.34 10.46
C VAL A 231 -26.42 15.92 11.93
N VAL A 232 -25.21 15.91 12.50
CA VAL A 232 -24.96 15.79 13.94
C VAL A 232 -24.21 17.05 14.37
N GLU A 233 -24.81 17.84 15.27
CA GLU A 233 -24.19 19.05 15.82
C GLU A 233 -23.53 18.78 17.19
N ASP A 234 -24.08 17.83 17.95
CA ASP A 234 -23.57 17.38 19.25
C ASP A 234 -23.49 15.84 19.26
N VAL A 235 -22.33 15.30 19.63
CA VAL A 235 -22.07 13.85 19.63
C VAL A 235 -22.76 13.12 20.77
N ASP A 236 -23.18 13.84 21.80
CA ASP A 236 -23.79 13.31 23.02
C ASP A 236 -25.33 13.43 23.01
N GLU A 237 -25.90 14.23 22.10
CA GLU A 237 -27.34 14.33 21.91
C GLU A 237 -27.94 13.10 21.20
N PRO A 238 -29.18 12.69 21.55
CA PRO A 238 -29.89 11.61 20.89
C PRO A 238 -30.05 11.84 19.39
N THR A 239 -29.75 10.82 18.58
CA THR A 239 -30.06 10.85 17.15
C THR A 239 -31.51 10.42 16.89
N LYS A 240 -31.98 10.53 15.64
CA LYS A 240 -33.30 10.05 15.21
C LYS A 240 -33.16 8.74 14.42
N SER A 241 -32.81 7.67 15.12
CA SER A 241 -32.42 6.40 14.53
C SER A 241 -33.21 5.24 15.14
N PRO A 242 -34.24 4.73 14.44
CA PRO A 242 -35.05 3.65 14.97
C PRO A 242 -34.24 2.35 14.99
N ASP A 243 -34.52 1.51 15.99
CA ASP A 243 -34.00 0.15 16.09
C ASP A 243 -35.17 -0.84 16.24
N PRO A 244 -35.41 -1.74 15.26
CA PRO A 244 -34.64 -1.92 14.02
C PRO A 244 -34.92 -0.84 12.96
N TYR A 245 -33.92 -0.56 12.11
CA TYR A 245 -34.06 0.41 11.01
C TYR A 245 -34.55 -0.26 9.73
N ARG A 246 -35.74 0.11 9.24
CA ARG A 246 -36.23 -0.36 7.94
C ARG A 246 -35.53 0.43 6.83
N LEU A 247 -34.82 -0.27 5.94
CA LEU A 247 -34.12 0.36 4.83
C LEU A 247 -35.11 1.09 3.91
N PRO A 248 -34.85 2.35 3.51
CA PRO A 248 -35.77 3.13 2.69
C PRO A 248 -36.09 2.43 1.36
N GLY A 249 -37.37 2.36 0.99
CA GLY A 249 -37.79 1.68 -0.25
C GLY A 249 -37.69 0.15 -0.23
N SER A 250 -37.43 -0.48 0.93
CA SER A 250 -37.27 -1.94 1.07
C SER A 250 -38.08 -2.50 2.25
N SER A 251 -38.36 -3.81 2.26
CA SER A 251 -38.91 -4.52 3.43
C SER A 251 -37.83 -4.99 4.41
N VAL A 252 -36.56 -4.88 4.04
CA VAL A 252 -35.42 -5.32 4.86
C VAL A 252 -35.26 -4.42 6.10
N ARG A 253 -35.06 -5.06 7.26
CA ARG A 253 -34.77 -4.41 8.54
C ARG A 253 -33.33 -4.66 8.92
N LEU A 254 -32.58 -3.59 9.12
CA LEU A 254 -31.23 -3.61 9.66
C LEU A 254 -31.29 -3.66 11.19
N THR A 255 -30.48 -4.51 11.79
CA THR A 255 -30.37 -4.71 13.24
C THR A 255 -28.97 -4.38 13.74
N ASN A 256 -28.82 -4.30 15.05
CA ASN A 256 -27.55 -4.12 15.75
C ASN A 256 -27.12 -5.40 16.44
N GLU A 257 -25.83 -5.50 16.75
CA GLU A 257 -25.26 -6.60 17.55
C GLU A 257 -25.39 -6.34 19.06
N VAL A 258 -25.74 -5.11 19.44
CA VAL A 258 -25.86 -4.63 20.82
C VAL A 258 -27.22 -3.97 21.02
N GLU A 259 -27.69 -3.93 22.26
CA GLU A 259 -28.87 -3.18 22.66
C GLU A 259 -28.57 -1.67 22.81
N GLY A 260 -29.60 -0.86 23.06
CA GLY A 260 -29.43 0.57 23.34
C GLY A 260 -29.19 1.47 22.12
N CYS A 261 -29.31 0.95 20.90
CA CYS A 261 -29.06 1.71 19.67
C CYS A 261 -30.24 2.58 19.18
N ARG A 262 -31.44 2.42 19.76
CA ARG A 262 -32.58 3.27 19.42
C ARG A 262 -32.31 4.69 19.87
N ASP A 263 -32.34 5.63 18.92
CA ASP A 263 -32.11 7.06 19.14
C ASP A 263 -30.82 7.36 19.94
N ALA A 264 -29.84 6.45 19.85
CA ALA A 264 -28.58 6.58 20.56
C ALA A 264 -27.81 7.82 20.08
N SER A 265 -27.04 8.43 20.99
CA SER A 265 -26.11 9.48 20.62
C SER A 265 -25.02 8.96 19.67
N LEU A 266 -24.40 9.85 18.90
CA LEU A 266 -23.29 9.44 18.03
C LEU A 266 -22.16 8.81 18.85
N ARG A 267 -21.88 9.30 20.06
CA ARG A 267 -20.86 8.73 20.96
C ARG A 267 -21.16 7.29 21.33
N TYR A 268 -22.38 7.01 21.81
CA TYR A 268 -22.77 5.64 22.15
C TYR A 268 -22.73 4.74 20.91
N ALA A 269 -23.33 5.22 19.81
CA ALA A 269 -23.42 4.49 18.56
C ALA A 269 -22.05 4.15 17.96
N PHE A 270 -21.08 5.06 18.05
CA PHE A 270 -19.72 4.85 17.56
C PHE A 270 -18.96 3.84 18.44
N THR A 271 -19.03 4.02 19.76
CA THR A 271 -18.40 3.16 20.78
C THR A 271 -18.83 1.70 20.66
N TRP A 272 -20.14 1.47 20.55
CA TRP A 272 -20.77 0.15 20.50
C TRP A 272 -21.16 -0.29 19.08
N SER A 273 -20.79 0.51 18.07
CA SER A 273 -20.93 0.17 16.65
C SER A 273 -22.38 -0.07 16.16
N CYS A 274 -23.34 0.74 16.59
CA CYS A 274 -24.75 0.64 16.18
C CYS A 274 -24.96 0.82 14.66
N ASN A 275 -25.25 -0.25 13.91
CA ASN A 275 -25.49 -0.22 12.47
C ASN A 275 -26.65 0.69 12.07
N THR A 276 -27.76 0.63 12.81
CA THR A 276 -28.98 1.40 12.55
C THR A 276 -28.75 2.91 12.52
N VAL A 277 -27.97 3.42 13.48
CA VAL A 277 -27.58 4.84 13.57
C VAL A 277 -26.78 5.26 12.35
N PHE A 278 -25.68 4.56 12.03
CA PHE A 278 -24.82 4.94 10.91
C PHE A 278 -25.48 4.77 9.54
N ALA A 279 -26.32 3.75 9.38
CA ALA A 279 -27.12 3.59 8.17
C ALA A 279 -28.10 4.75 7.99
N ARG A 280 -28.74 5.21 9.07
CA ARG A 280 -29.62 6.38 9.06
C ARG A 280 -28.85 7.67 8.78
N LEU A 281 -27.74 7.92 9.47
CA LEU A 281 -26.89 9.10 9.27
C LEU A 281 -26.41 9.20 7.82
N GLY A 282 -25.97 8.10 7.23
CA GLY A 282 -25.57 8.09 5.82
C GLY A 282 -26.70 8.48 4.86
N VAL A 283 -27.94 8.09 5.15
CA VAL A 283 -29.12 8.50 4.38
C VAL A 283 -29.43 9.99 4.60
N ASP A 284 -29.31 10.48 5.83
CA ASP A 284 -29.55 11.89 6.18
C ASP A 284 -28.51 12.84 5.55
N VAL A 285 -27.24 12.43 5.51
CA VAL A 285 -26.17 13.12 4.76
C VAL A 285 -26.43 13.09 3.25
N GLY A 286 -27.01 11.99 2.76
CA GLY A 286 -27.34 11.79 1.36
C GLY A 286 -26.14 11.41 0.48
N VAL A 287 -26.44 10.95 -0.75
CA VAL A 287 -25.44 10.40 -1.68
C VAL A 287 -24.33 11.40 -2.00
N ALA A 288 -24.67 12.67 -2.20
CA ALA A 288 -23.71 13.71 -2.56
C ALA A 288 -22.71 13.98 -1.42
N GLY A 289 -23.21 14.13 -0.19
CA GLY A 289 -22.38 14.34 0.99
C GLY A 289 -21.50 13.14 1.30
N MET A 290 -22.06 11.92 1.27
CA MET A 290 -21.29 10.70 1.49
C MET A 290 -20.23 10.47 0.41
N ARG A 291 -20.54 10.77 -0.85
CA ARG A 291 -19.55 10.74 -1.95
C ARG A 291 -18.42 11.73 -1.70
N ALA A 292 -18.73 12.95 -1.29
CA ALA A 292 -17.72 13.97 -1.00
C ALA A 292 -16.84 13.55 0.19
N GLY A 293 -17.44 13.08 1.28
CA GLY A 293 -16.72 12.55 2.44
C GLY A 293 -15.78 11.40 2.07
N ALA A 294 -16.30 10.36 1.39
CA ALA A 294 -15.48 9.23 0.96
C ALA A 294 -14.33 9.65 0.02
N ALA A 295 -14.60 10.56 -0.93
CA ALA A 295 -13.57 11.09 -1.82
C ALA A 295 -12.50 11.91 -1.05
N GLY A 296 -12.89 12.64 0.00
CA GLY A 296 -11.97 13.36 0.89
C GLY A 296 -10.91 12.45 1.50
N PHE A 297 -11.27 11.22 1.87
CA PHE A 297 -10.33 10.21 2.38
C PHE A 297 -9.52 9.49 1.29
N GLY A 298 -9.91 9.54 0.02
CA GLY A 298 -9.20 8.88 -1.08
C GLY A 298 -10.00 7.80 -1.83
N PHE A 299 -11.24 7.51 -1.42
CA PHE A 299 -12.06 6.55 -2.15
C PHE A 299 -12.34 7.01 -3.59
N ASN A 300 -12.44 6.05 -4.49
CA ASN A 300 -12.56 6.18 -5.94
C ASN A 300 -11.35 6.83 -6.65
N ASP A 301 -10.24 7.06 -5.96
CA ASP A 301 -8.99 7.53 -6.56
C ASP A 301 -8.25 6.39 -7.27
N ARG A 302 -8.05 6.53 -8.58
CA ARG A 302 -7.32 5.55 -9.44
C ARG A 302 -5.85 5.91 -9.64
N GLN A 303 -5.40 7.03 -9.09
CA GLN A 303 -4.07 7.59 -9.30
C GLN A 303 -3.13 7.32 -8.11
N LEU A 304 -3.62 6.78 -6.99
CA LEU A 304 -2.80 6.47 -5.83
C LEU A 304 -1.67 5.48 -6.16
N ARG A 305 -0.45 5.84 -5.79
CA ARG A 305 0.79 5.07 -6.02
C ARG A 305 1.74 5.19 -4.83
N ILE A 306 2.47 4.11 -4.55
CA ILE A 306 3.50 4.03 -3.51
C ILE A 306 4.69 3.13 -3.90
N PRO A 307 5.71 3.63 -4.59
CA PRO A 307 5.69 4.12 -5.98
C PRO A 307 4.94 3.22 -7.00
N PHE A 308 4.62 1.96 -6.66
CA PHE A 308 3.78 1.09 -7.48
C PHE A 308 2.27 1.37 -7.28
N ARG A 309 1.42 0.94 -8.23
CA ARG A 309 -0.02 1.21 -8.19
C ARG A 309 -0.70 0.58 -6.96
N VAL A 310 -1.62 1.33 -6.35
CA VAL A 310 -2.57 0.83 -5.34
C VAL A 310 -3.92 0.58 -6.03
N SER A 311 -4.58 -0.53 -5.69
CA SER A 311 -5.94 -0.79 -6.16
C SER A 311 -6.89 0.27 -5.60
N PRO A 312 -7.77 0.87 -6.42
CA PRO A 312 -8.68 1.89 -5.96
C PRO A 312 -9.67 1.29 -4.97
N SER A 313 -9.76 1.89 -3.79
CA SER A 313 -10.89 1.66 -2.87
C SER A 313 -12.15 2.30 -3.46
N THR A 314 -13.31 1.68 -3.33
CA THR A 314 -14.53 2.09 -4.01
C THR A 314 -15.63 2.49 -3.05
N PHE A 315 -16.33 3.58 -3.37
CA PHE A 315 -17.61 3.95 -2.77
C PHE A 315 -18.59 4.19 -3.91
N ASP A 316 -19.68 3.44 -3.96
CA ASP A 316 -20.63 3.51 -5.07
C ASP A 316 -21.39 4.84 -5.03
N THR A 317 -21.42 5.52 -6.16
CA THR A 317 -21.99 6.87 -6.30
C THR A 317 -23.35 6.86 -6.99
N ARG A 318 -23.82 5.70 -7.45
CA ARG A 318 -25.08 5.52 -8.18
C ARG A 318 -25.99 4.57 -7.40
N VAL A 319 -26.21 4.91 -6.14
CA VAL A 319 -26.97 4.10 -5.18
C VAL A 319 -28.31 4.72 -4.85
N ASP A 320 -29.33 3.89 -4.64
CA ASP A 320 -30.57 4.30 -3.98
C ASP A 320 -30.37 4.48 -2.46
N GLN A 321 -31.41 4.91 -1.74
CA GLN A 321 -31.30 5.16 -0.29
C GLN A 321 -31.07 3.88 0.55
N ALA A 322 -31.56 2.71 0.14
CA ALA A 322 -31.29 1.46 0.85
C ALA A 322 -29.84 1.02 0.64
N GLN A 323 -29.33 1.14 -0.58
CA GLN A 323 -27.95 0.84 -0.94
C GLN A 323 -26.99 1.85 -0.28
N LEU A 324 -27.37 3.13 -0.19
CA LEU A 324 -26.60 4.14 0.53
C LEU A 324 -26.52 3.82 2.03
N ALA A 325 -27.63 3.42 2.65
CA ALA A 325 -27.66 3.00 4.05
C ALA A 325 -26.68 1.85 4.33
N LEU A 326 -26.65 0.84 3.46
CA LEU A 326 -25.68 -0.27 3.55
C LEU A 326 -24.23 0.18 3.27
N SER A 327 -24.03 1.04 2.26
CA SER A 327 -22.70 1.57 1.94
C SER A 327 -22.12 2.40 3.09
N SER A 328 -22.98 3.11 3.83
CA SER A 328 -22.60 3.96 4.97
C SER A 328 -22.17 3.18 6.22
N ILE A 329 -22.40 1.87 6.25
CA ILE A 329 -21.83 0.95 7.24
C ILE A 329 -20.69 0.09 6.67
N GLY A 330 -20.15 0.46 5.51
CA GLY A 330 -19.05 -0.24 4.85
C GLY A 330 -19.43 -1.55 4.18
N GLN A 331 -20.72 -1.74 3.85
CA GLN A 331 -21.27 -2.91 3.15
C GLN A 331 -21.63 -2.57 1.70
N TYR A 332 -22.41 -3.45 1.04
CA TYR A 332 -22.81 -3.35 -0.37
C TYR A 332 -21.57 -3.34 -1.30
N ASN A 333 -21.40 -2.28 -2.08
CA ASN A 333 -20.29 -2.12 -3.04
C ASN A 333 -19.11 -1.32 -2.47
N THR A 334 -19.14 -0.97 -1.19
CA THR A 334 -18.02 -0.28 -0.54
C THR A 334 -16.87 -1.25 -0.34
N ARG A 335 -15.70 -0.95 -0.89
CA ARG A 335 -14.51 -1.79 -0.76
C ARG A 335 -13.28 -0.94 -0.48
N ALA A 336 -12.38 -1.42 0.37
CA ALA A 336 -11.17 -0.71 0.74
C ALA A 336 -9.94 -1.62 0.76
N THR A 337 -8.78 -1.06 0.41
CA THR A 337 -7.48 -1.67 0.72
C THR A 337 -7.09 -1.35 2.16
N PRO A 338 -6.27 -2.20 2.82
CA PRO A 338 -5.71 -1.87 4.13
C PRO A 338 -4.97 -0.55 4.16
N LEU A 339 -4.18 -0.24 3.12
CA LEU A 339 -3.51 1.07 3.03
C LEU A 339 -4.51 2.25 3.03
N GLN A 340 -5.62 2.14 2.29
CA GLN A 340 -6.65 3.18 2.29
C GLN A 340 -7.29 3.37 3.67
N MET A 341 -7.53 2.27 4.39
CA MET A 341 -8.11 2.32 5.74
C MET A 341 -7.11 2.85 6.78
N ALA A 342 -5.80 2.62 6.61
CA ALA A 342 -4.77 3.27 7.41
C ALA A 342 -4.74 4.78 7.15
N MET A 343 -4.96 5.23 5.91
CA MET A 343 -5.11 6.65 5.58
C MET A 343 -6.36 7.28 6.23
N VAL A 344 -7.45 6.52 6.39
CA VAL A 344 -8.65 6.99 7.12
C VAL A 344 -8.31 7.27 8.58
N ALA A 345 -7.68 6.31 9.28
CA ALA A 345 -7.25 6.52 10.67
C ALA A 345 -6.20 7.64 10.78
N GLY A 346 -5.25 7.70 9.83
CA GLY A 346 -4.23 8.75 9.76
C GLY A 346 -4.83 10.14 9.60
N ALA A 347 -5.89 10.30 8.81
CA ALA A 347 -6.56 11.59 8.66
C ALA A 347 -7.22 12.05 9.97
N VAL A 348 -7.86 11.15 10.73
CA VAL A 348 -8.43 11.47 12.06
C VAL A 348 -7.31 11.90 13.02
N ALA A 349 -6.21 11.15 13.04
CA ALA A 349 -5.02 11.46 13.84
C ALA A 349 -4.40 12.81 13.44
N ASN A 350 -4.39 13.16 12.15
CA ASN A 350 -3.75 14.35 11.59
C ASN A 350 -4.75 15.48 11.27
N ASN A 351 -5.66 15.80 12.20
CA ASN A 351 -6.56 16.96 12.13
C ASN A 351 -7.38 17.06 10.82
N GLY A 352 -7.76 15.91 10.27
CA GLY A 352 -8.52 15.77 9.03
C GLY A 352 -7.69 15.82 7.75
N SER A 353 -6.37 16.04 7.83
CA SER A 353 -5.48 16.08 6.66
C SER A 353 -5.01 14.68 6.29
N VAL A 354 -5.28 14.25 5.06
CA VAL A 354 -4.72 13.02 4.48
C VAL A 354 -3.38 13.36 3.84
N ARG A 355 -2.28 12.84 4.38
CA ARG A 355 -0.96 12.93 3.73
C ARG A 355 -0.83 11.93 2.60
N ALA A 356 -0.09 12.28 1.56
CA ALA A 356 0.23 11.35 0.49
C ALA A 356 1.13 10.23 1.04
N PRO A 357 0.68 8.96 1.03
CA PRO A 357 1.51 7.88 1.52
C PRO A 357 2.73 7.72 0.61
N HIS A 358 3.89 7.43 1.19
CA HIS A 358 5.11 7.15 0.44
C HIS A 358 5.93 6.07 1.13
N LEU A 359 6.54 5.19 0.32
CA LEU A 359 7.30 4.03 0.77
C LEU A 359 8.82 4.24 0.62
N VAL A 360 9.23 5.11 -0.29
CA VAL A 360 10.62 5.49 -0.52
C VAL A 360 10.86 6.83 0.14
N GLU A 361 11.76 6.88 1.10
CA GLU A 361 12.20 8.11 1.74
C GLU A 361 13.14 8.88 0.81
N ARG A 362 14.15 8.18 0.30
CA ARG A 362 15.13 8.72 -0.65
C ARG A 362 15.79 7.62 -1.46
N THR A 363 16.38 8.01 -2.58
CA THR A 363 17.31 7.19 -3.35
C THR A 363 18.71 7.76 -3.22
N THR A 364 19.73 6.91 -3.27
CA THR A 364 21.13 7.31 -3.13
C THR A 364 22.01 6.70 -4.20
N THR A 365 23.21 7.22 -4.37
CA THR A 365 24.31 6.54 -5.06
C THR A 365 24.76 5.32 -4.25
N ASP A 366 25.64 4.50 -4.83
CA ASP A 366 26.31 3.38 -4.15
C ASP A 366 27.16 3.84 -2.95
N ASP A 367 27.73 5.05 -3.04
CA ASP A 367 28.49 5.68 -1.94
C ASP A 367 27.59 6.32 -0.86
N GLY A 368 26.27 6.35 -1.07
CA GLY A 368 25.29 6.84 -0.11
C GLY A 368 24.86 8.32 -0.28
N ASP A 369 25.35 9.02 -1.30
CA ASP A 369 24.94 10.39 -1.59
C ASP A 369 23.49 10.44 -2.08
N THR A 370 22.70 11.40 -1.58
CA THR A 370 21.28 11.50 -1.94
C THR A 370 21.09 11.94 -3.39
N VAL A 371 20.36 11.13 -4.15
CA VAL A 371 19.99 11.38 -5.55
C VAL A 371 18.64 12.08 -5.62
N SER A 372 17.66 11.57 -4.88
CA SER A 372 16.31 12.13 -4.78
C SER A 372 15.73 11.84 -3.40
N ALA A 373 14.90 12.75 -2.89
CA ALA A 373 14.19 12.57 -1.64
C ALA A 373 12.69 12.85 -1.83
N THR A 374 11.84 12.06 -1.18
CA THR A 374 10.39 12.23 -1.27
C THR A 374 9.94 13.35 -0.34
N GLY A 375 9.34 14.39 -0.92
CA GLY A 375 8.74 15.49 -0.16
C GLY A 375 7.42 15.10 0.50
N GLN A 376 7.17 15.63 1.68
CA GLN A 376 5.88 15.51 2.37
C GLN A 376 4.85 16.42 1.69
N ARG A 377 3.67 15.87 1.33
CA ARG A 377 2.58 16.66 0.75
C ARG A 377 1.23 16.23 1.29
N THR A 378 0.36 17.20 1.56
CA THR A 378 -1.06 16.93 1.80
C THR A 378 -1.71 16.48 0.49
N LEU A 379 -2.38 15.33 0.53
CA LEU A 379 -3.18 14.85 -0.59
C LEU A 379 -4.52 15.58 -0.62
N ARG A 380 -5.22 15.63 0.52
CA ARG A 380 -6.58 16.18 0.68
C ARG A 380 -6.84 16.59 2.12
N GLN A 381 -7.81 17.48 2.32
CA GLN A 381 -8.49 17.67 3.60
C GLN A 381 -9.76 16.80 3.57
N ALA A 382 -9.82 15.76 4.40
CA ALA A 382 -10.93 14.80 4.42
C ALA A 382 -12.11 15.26 5.30
N MET A 383 -11.82 16.03 6.34
CA MET A 383 -12.82 16.58 7.27
C MET A 383 -12.36 17.88 7.89
N ASN A 384 -13.25 18.62 8.54
CA ASN A 384 -12.86 19.80 9.32
C ASN A 384 -11.98 19.41 10.55
N PRO A 385 -11.03 20.27 10.98
CA PRO A 385 -10.23 19.99 12.17
C PRO A 385 -11.06 19.74 13.45
N ALA A 386 -12.18 20.45 13.62
CA ALA A 386 -13.10 20.25 14.75
C ALA A 386 -13.77 18.86 14.73
N THR A 387 -14.10 18.36 13.54
CA THR A 387 -14.62 17.00 13.33
C THR A 387 -13.56 15.95 13.63
N ALA A 388 -12.30 16.21 13.27
CA ALA A 388 -11.19 15.31 13.60
C ALA A 388 -10.95 15.21 15.12
N VAL A 389 -11.08 16.30 15.87
CA VAL A 389 -11.01 16.28 17.35
C VAL A 389 -12.09 15.37 17.92
N GLN A 390 -13.34 15.58 17.52
CA GLN A 390 -14.46 14.76 17.98
C GLN A 390 -14.27 13.28 17.61
N LEU A 391 -13.84 12.99 16.39
CA LEU A 391 -13.58 11.61 15.97
C LEU A 391 -12.43 10.94 16.70
N ARG A 392 -11.39 11.69 17.11
CA ARG A 392 -10.35 11.14 17.98
C ARG A 392 -10.93 10.70 19.32
N GLU A 393 -11.74 11.54 19.96
CA GLU A 393 -12.42 11.17 21.21
C GLU A 393 -13.31 9.93 21.03
N LEU A 394 -14.13 9.91 19.98
CA LEU A 394 -15.00 8.77 19.68
C LEU A 394 -14.21 7.47 19.44
N MET A 395 -13.07 7.56 18.75
CA MET A 395 -12.17 6.43 18.53
C MET A 395 -11.47 5.99 19.82
N THR A 396 -11.11 6.92 20.70
CA THR A 396 -10.57 6.60 22.03
C THR A 396 -11.60 5.86 22.89
N ASP A 397 -12.87 6.30 22.87
CA ASP A 397 -13.96 5.65 23.61
C ASP A 397 -14.16 4.18 23.20
N VAL A 398 -13.97 3.86 21.93
CA VAL A 398 -14.04 2.47 21.44
C VAL A 398 -12.98 1.59 22.10
N VAL A 399 -11.77 2.12 22.34
CA VAL A 399 -10.67 1.38 22.94
C VAL A 399 -10.80 1.34 24.46
N GLU A 400 -11.16 2.43 25.11
CA GLU A 400 -11.28 2.46 26.57
C GLU A 400 -12.51 1.69 27.08
N ARG A 401 -13.64 1.81 26.37
CA ARG A 401 -14.95 1.41 26.88
C ARG A 401 -15.67 0.41 26.00
N GLY A 402 -15.41 0.43 24.69
CA GLY A 402 -16.18 -0.30 23.69
C GLY A 402 -15.52 -1.55 23.12
N THR A 403 -15.69 -1.70 21.81
CA THR A 403 -15.36 -2.92 21.03
C THR A 403 -13.87 -3.10 20.71
N GLY A 404 -13.01 -2.15 21.10
CA GLY A 404 -11.58 -2.10 20.75
C GLY A 404 -10.60 -2.29 21.90
N LYS A 405 -11.06 -2.74 23.08
CA LYS A 405 -10.24 -2.82 24.32
C LYS A 405 -8.90 -3.52 24.19
N ASN A 406 -8.82 -4.55 23.35
CA ASN A 406 -7.59 -5.30 23.15
C ASN A 406 -6.48 -4.49 22.44
N ALA A 407 -6.81 -3.30 21.91
CA ALA A 407 -5.84 -2.38 21.33
C ALA A 407 -5.19 -1.42 22.35
N ALA A 408 -5.65 -1.40 23.60
CA ALA A 408 -5.15 -0.46 24.61
C ALA A 408 -3.66 -0.68 24.91
N ILE A 409 -2.92 0.43 25.06
CA ILE A 409 -1.48 0.45 25.34
C ILE A 409 -1.26 1.29 26.61
N PRO A 410 -0.64 0.75 27.68
CA PRO A 410 -0.28 1.54 28.84
C PRO A 410 0.69 2.69 28.48
N GLY A 411 0.42 3.90 28.98
CA GLY A 411 1.26 5.08 28.71
C GLY A 411 1.05 5.73 27.33
N ALA A 412 -0.01 5.33 26.62
CA ALA A 412 -0.38 5.93 25.35
C ALA A 412 -1.91 6.07 25.23
N THR A 413 -2.33 7.14 24.58
CA THR A 413 -3.71 7.30 24.12
C THR A 413 -3.86 6.57 22.79
N VAL A 414 -4.80 5.61 22.74
CA VAL A 414 -5.10 4.83 21.54
C VAL A 414 -6.54 5.08 21.12
N GLY A 415 -6.74 5.48 19.87
CA GLY A 415 -8.05 5.51 19.24
C GLY A 415 -8.20 4.38 18.24
N GLY A 416 -9.38 3.75 18.17
CA GLY A 416 -9.63 2.65 17.24
C GLY A 416 -11.06 2.52 16.76
N LYS A 417 -11.25 1.69 15.74
CA LYS A 417 -12.57 1.20 15.33
C LYS A 417 -12.45 -0.26 14.87
N SER A 418 -13.17 -1.14 15.56
CA SER A 418 -13.38 -2.52 15.13
C SER A 418 -14.44 -2.61 14.03
N GLY A 419 -14.24 -3.55 13.10
CA GLY A 419 -15.25 -3.99 12.15
C GLY A 419 -15.17 -5.48 11.87
N THR A 420 -16.33 -6.09 11.75
CA THR A 420 -16.50 -7.45 11.22
C THR A 420 -17.30 -7.33 9.94
N ALA A 421 -16.70 -7.67 8.80
CA ALA A 421 -17.34 -7.52 7.50
C ALA A 421 -17.82 -8.87 6.97
N GLN A 422 -19.13 -9.02 6.84
CA GLN A 422 -19.75 -10.21 6.26
C GLN A 422 -19.45 -10.30 4.76
N HIS A 423 -19.26 -11.51 4.22
CA HIS A 423 -19.08 -11.71 2.78
C HIS A 423 -19.68 -13.04 2.29
N GLY A 424 -19.76 -13.20 0.97
CA GLY A 424 -20.37 -14.37 0.32
C GLY A 424 -21.89 -14.23 0.15
N ILE A 425 -22.48 -15.07 -0.69
CA ILE A 425 -23.93 -15.09 -0.94
C ILE A 425 -24.63 -15.53 0.34
N HIS A 426 -25.60 -14.76 0.82
CA HIS A 426 -26.28 -14.97 2.11
C HIS A 426 -25.33 -14.96 3.34
N ASN A 427 -24.22 -14.22 3.27
CA ASN A 427 -23.21 -14.21 4.32
C ASN A 427 -22.65 -15.61 4.61
N SER A 428 -22.49 -16.45 3.58
CA SER A 428 -21.95 -17.80 3.72
C SER A 428 -20.43 -17.84 3.89
N GLY A 429 -19.73 -16.74 3.57
CA GLY A 429 -18.29 -16.64 3.72
C GLY A 429 -17.85 -16.25 5.13
N THR A 430 -16.61 -16.60 5.46
CA THR A 430 -16.00 -16.30 6.75
C THR A 430 -15.72 -14.81 6.90
N PRO A 431 -16.23 -14.11 7.95
CA PRO A 431 -16.11 -12.67 8.04
C PRO A 431 -14.66 -12.15 8.00
N TYR A 432 -14.46 -10.95 7.45
CA TYR A 432 -13.18 -10.25 7.57
C TYR A 432 -13.14 -9.51 8.92
N ALA A 433 -12.13 -9.79 9.73
CA ALA A 433 -11.84 -9.02 10.94
C ALA A 433 -10.99 -7.80 10.58
N TRP A 434 -11.54 -6.62 10.83
CA TRP A 434 -10.90 -5.34 10.59
C TRP A 434 -10.67 -4.59 11.90
N PHE A 435 -9.51 -3.96 12.00
CA PHE A 435 -9.28 -2.93 13.01
C PHE A 435 -8.49 -1.79 12.39
N ILE A 436 -8.97 -0.56 12.58
CA ILE A 436 -8.19 0.65 12.27
C ILE A 436 -7.93 1.41 13.55
N SER A 437 -6.75 2.00 13.68
CA SER A 437 -6.37 2.70 14.90
C SER A 437 -5.30 3.76 14.66
N TRP A 438 -5.11 4.60 15.67
CA TRP A 438 -3.97 5.47 15.82
C TRP A 438 -3.51 5.46 17.28
N ALA A 439 -2.24 5.76 17.53
CA ALA A 439 -1.72 5.89 18.87
C ALA A 439 -0.81 7.10 19.03
N LYS A 440 -0.86 7.69 20.22
CA LYS A 440 -0.06 8.82 20.67
C LYS A 440 0.47 8.52 22.06
N ALA A 441 1.78 8.54 22.27
CA ALA A 441 2.35 8.49 23.61
C ALA A 441 1.83 9.67 24.46
N ASP A 442 1.73 9.49 25.77
CA ASP A 442 1.16 10.51 26.65
C ASP A 442 2.01 11.80 26.67
N ASP A 443 3.33 11.66 26.51
CA ASP A 443 4.30 12.76 26.43
C ASP A 443 4.48 13.34 25.01
N ALA A 444 3.95 12.68 23.98
CA ALA A 444 4.02 13.13 22.59
C ALA A 444 2.94 14.16 22.25
N MET A 445 3.30 15.11 21.38
CA MET A 445 2.37 16.16 20.91
C MET A 445 1.45 15.67 19.79
N GLU A 446 1.91 14.76 18.94
CA GLU A 446 1.18 14.26 17.77
C GLU A 446 1.17 12.73 17.75
N PRO A 447 0.10 12.09 17.22
CA PRO A 447 0.08 10.64 17.05
C PRO A 447 1.21 10.16 16.12
N ALA A 448 1.99 9.18 16.59
CA ALA A 448 3.15 8.65 15.87
C ALA A 448 2.75 7.69 14.73
N VAL A 449 1.60 7.03 14.88
CA VAL A 449 1.22 5.92 13.99
C VAL A 449 -0.29 5.82 13.81
N ALA A 450 -0.69 5.49 12.59
CA ALA A 450 -2.02 4.99 12.25
C ALA A 450 -1.90 3.63 11.55
N VAL A 451 -2.72 2.67 11.96
CA VAL A 451 -2.67 1.26 11.53
C VAL A 451 -4.02 0.83 10.98
N ALA A 452 -3.99 -0.02 9.96
CA ALA A 452 -5.13 -0.82 9.55
C ALA A 452 -4.72 -2.28 9.41
N VAL A 453 -5.49 -3.16 10.04
CA VAL A 453 -5.31 -4.60 10.02
C VAL A 453 -6.56 -5.23 9.43
N VAL A 454 -6.37 -6.17 8.49
CA VAL A 454 -7.41 -7.09 8.02
C VAL A 454 -6.94 -8.53 8.17
N VAL A 455 -7.79 -9.37 8.73
CA VAL A 455 -7.60 -10.81 8.82
C VAL A 455 -8.74 -11.50 8.06
N GLU A 456 -8.38 -12.38 7.13
CA GLU A 456 -9.27 -13.14 6.24
C GLU A 456 -9.59 -14.55 6.75
N ASP A 457 -9.21 -14.86 7.99
CA ASP A 457 -9.05 -16.23 8.48
C ASP A 457 -10.20 -17.16 8.03
N ALA A 458 -9.86 -18.13 7.18
CA ALA A 458 -10.82 -19.08 6.61
C ALA A 458 -10.87 -20.39 7.41
N GLU A 459 -10.02 -20.55 8.43
CA GLU A 459 -9.81 -21.79 9.18
C GLU A 459 -10.36 -21.71 10.63
N ALA A 460 -10.61 -20.51 11.16
CA ALA A 460 -11.25 -20.32 12.46
C ALA A 460 -12.78 -20.49 12.42
N ASP A 461 -13.36 -20.93 13.54
CA ASP A 461 -14.81 -20.98 13.71
C ASP A 461 -15.40 -19.58 13.55
N ARG A 462 -16.44 -19.46 12.70
CA ARG A 462 -17.03 -18.19 12.28
C ARG A 462 -17.42 -17.26 13.45
N GLY A 463 -17.77 -17.83 14.61
CA GLY A 463 -18.19 -17.08 15.80
C GLY A 463 -17.06 -16.36 16.53
N ASP A 464 -15.81 -16.78 16.31
CA ASP A 464 -14.65 -16.25 17.05
C ASP A 464 -13.96 -15.10 16.31
N ILE A 465 -14.22 -14.95 15.01
CA ILE A 465 -13.58 -13.94 14.17
C ILE A 465 -14.21 -12.56 14.39
N SER A 466 -13.44 -11.66 14.99
CA SER A 466 -13.88 -10.29 15.22
C SER A 466 -12.75 -9.29 15.09
N GLY A 467 -13.07 -8.08 14.63
CA GLY A 467 -12.08 -6.99 14.55
C GLY A 467 -11.42 -6.68 15.90
N GLY A 468 -12.16 -6.83 17.01
CA GLY A 468 -11.67 -6.59 18.37
C GLY A 468 -10.87 -7.75 18.96
N GLY A 469 -11.17 -8.99 18.57
CA GLY A 469 -10.46 -10.19 19.03
C GLY A 469 -9.19 -10.47 18.24
N ASP A 470 -9.25 -10.41 16.91
CA ASP A 470 -8.17 -10.87 16.03
C ASP A 470 -7.29 -9.75 15.53
N ALA A 471 -7.90 -8.66 15.05
CA ALA A 471 -7.18 -7.58 14.36
C ALA A 471 -6.64 -6.53 15.35
N ALA A 472 -7.36 -6.25 16.45
CA ALA A 472 -6.94 -5.27 17.45
C ALA A 472 -5.62 -5.62 18.17
N PRO A 473 -5.35 -6.87 18.60
CA PRO A 473 -4.06 -7.21 19.20
C PRO A 473 -2.88 -7.08 18.21
N ILE A 474 -3.10 -7.37 16.92
CA ILE A 474 -2.08 -7.16 15.89
C ILE A 474 -1.79 -5.66 15.76
N ALA A 475 -2.84 -4.83 15.68
CA ALA A 475 -2.69 -3.39 15.62
C ALA A 475 -1.96 -2.85 16.85
N ARG A 476 -2.27 -3.36 18.05
CA ARG A 476 -1.58 -3.03 19.30
C ARG A 476 -0.08 -3.27 19.20
N ALA A 477 0.33 -4.46 18.79
CA ALA A 477 1.75 -4.81 18.69
C ALA A 477 2.51 -3.88 17.71
N VAL A 478 1.88 -3.50 16.61
CA VAL A 478 2.44 -2.56 15.63
C VAL A 478 2.55 -1.16 16.22
N MET A 479 1.52 -0.70 16.94
CA MET A 479 1.53 0.61 17.60
C MET A 479 2.56 0.66 18.73
N GLU A 480 2.69 -0.39 19.55
CA GLU A 480 3.72 -0.49 20.60
C GLU A 480 5.12 -0.41 20.01
N ALA A 481 5.38 -1.10 18.89
CA ALA A 481 6.66 -1.01 18.20
C ALA A 481 6.93 0.41 17.69
N ALA A 482 5.97 1.03 17.01
CA ALA A 482 6.12 2.37 16.44
C ALA A 482 6.18 3.51 17.48
N LEU A 483 5.77 3.26 18.73
CA LEU A 483 5.90 4.23 19.83
C LEU A 483 7.24 4.11 20.58
N ALA A 484 8.00 3.04 20.34
CA ALA A 484 9.28 2.78 21.00
C ALA A 484 10.49 3.36 20.26
N ASP A 485 10.32 3.71 18.99
CA ASP A 485 11.30 4.42 18.14
C ASP A 485 11.11 5.94 18.22
#